data_AF-A0A7S3SRL6-F1
#
_entry.id   AF-A0A7S3SRL6-F1
#
_cell.length_a   1.000
_cell.length_b   1.000
_cell.length_c   1.000
_cell.angle_alpha   90.00
_cell.angle_beta   90.00
_cell.angle_gamma   90.00
#
_symmetry.space_group_name_H-M   'P 1'
#
loop_
_entity.id
_entity.type
_entity.pdbx_description
1 polymer ?
#
loop_
_entity_poly.entity_id
_entity_poly.type
_entity_poly.pdbx_seq_one_letter_code
_entity_poly.pdbx_strand_id
1 'polypeptide(L)'
;RQFKEIVVLREGLVVHVYDLLEHGRRWWRSLAWSSDAAVSLHNLSPRTVEARGSRVHTVMGSLQRSVPPAPSVVISRRLTAALGKQVFVPPRLLYGLIPTALLSAYDLWQNEDGSLIGDVKPGHPIGDALRTRLAVSLSEVGGTVSGA
;
A
#
# COMPACT_ATOMS: atom_id res chain seq x y z
N ARG A 1 -9.16 -19.28 -5.64
CA ARG A 1 -7.70 -19.22 -5.84
C ARG A 1 -7.26 -17.78 -5.56
N GLN A 2 -6.27 -17.56 -4.70
CA GLN A 2 -5.75 -16.24 -4.37
C GLN A 2 -4.41 -16.04 -5.10
N PHE A 3 -4.19 -14.86 -5.68
CA PHE A 3 -2.91 -14.50 -6.27
C PHE A 3 -2.10 -13.68 -5.25
N LYS A 4 -0.81 -13.98 -5.16
CA LYS A 4 0.14 -13.24 -4.32
C LYS A 4 1.32 -12.85 -5.18
N GLU A 5 1.89 -11.69 -4.88
CA GLU A 5 3.11 -11.19 -5.47
C GLU A 5 4.22 -11.20 -4.40
N ILE A 6 5.42 -11.63 -4.80
CA ILE A 6 6.58 -11.69 -3.91
C ILE A 6 7.59 -10.66 -4.40
N VAL A 7 7.92 -9.70 -3.55
CA VAL A 7 8.90 -8.64 -3.82
C VAL A 7 10.12 -8.87 -2.95
N VAL A 8 11.29 -9.00 -3.58
CA VAL A 8 12.57 -9.18 -2.89
C VAL A 8 13.37 -7.90 -3.03
N LEU A 9 13.62 -7.23 -1.91
CA LEU A 9 14.44 -6.03 -1.83
C LEU A 9 15.87 -6.45 -1.55
N ARG A 10 16.75 -6.26 -2.54
CA ARG A 10 18.20 -6.55 -2.41
C ARG A 10 18.80 -5.73 -1.28
N GLU A 11 18.48 -4.44 -1.23
CA GLU A 11 18.86 -3.56 -0.14
C GLU A 11 18.05 -3.92 1.11
N GLY A 12 18.76 -4.33 2.16
CA GLY A 12 18.14 -4.81 3.41
C GLY A 12 17.88 -6.32 3.46
N LEU A 13 17.95 -7.05 2.33
CA LEU A 13 17.66 -8.49 2.24
C LEU A 13 16.27 -8.83 2.78
N VAL A 14 15.25 -8.05 2.39
CA VAL A 14 13.88 -8.20 2.88
C VAL A 14 12.95 -8.71 1.79
N VAL A 15 12.03 -9.58 2.20
CA VAL A 15 10.97 -10.11 1.35
C VAL A 15 9.63 -9.57 1.85
N HIS A 16 8.85 -9.03 0.92
CA HIS A 16 7.46 -8.66 1.12
C HIS A 16 6.57 -9.54 0.26
N VAL A 17 5.44 -9.97 0.81
CA VAL A 17 4.40 -10.67 0.06
C VAL A 17 3.13 -9.84 0.10
N TYR A 18 2.61 -9.55 -1.09
CA TYR A 18 1.38 -8.80 -1.29
C TYR A 18 0.28 -9.72 -1.78
N ASP A 19 -0.91 -9.60 -1.19
CA ASP A 19 -2.13 -10.14 -1.77
C ASP A 19 -2.55 -9.26 -2.95
N LEU A 20 -2.88 -9.89 -4.09
CA LEU A 20 -3.53 -9.22 -5.21
C LEU A 20 -5.04 -9.25 -4.98
N LEU A 21 -5.59 -8.12 -4.56
CA LEU A 21 -6.99 -7.96 -4.21
C LEU A 21 -7.77 -7.36 -5.37
N GLU A 22 -8.91 -7.96 -5.70
CA GLU A 22 -9.86 -7.36 -6.64
C GLU A 22 -10.70 -6.30 -5.91
N HIS A 23 -10.82 -5.13 -6.54
CA HIS A 23 -11.75 -4.08 -6.11
C HIS A 23 -12.11 -3.19 -7.29
N GLY A 24 -13.41 -3.09 -7.60
CA GLY A 24 -13.88 -2.24 -8.69
C GLY A 24 -13.40 -2.70 -10.07
N ARG A 25 -13.28 -4.01 -10.29
CA ARG A 25 -12.76 -4.65 -11.52
C ARG A 25 -11.28 -4.34 -11.80
N ARG A 26 -10.52 -4.01 -10.76
CA ARG A 26 -9.07 -3.76 -10.81
C ARG A 26 -8.35 -4.56 -9.73
N TRP A 27 -7.09 -4.88 -9.98
CA TRP A 27 -6.22 -5.59 -9.05
C TRP A 27 -5.32 -4.61 -8.30
N TRP A 28 -5.20 -4.82 -6.99
CA TRP A 28 -4.42 -3.97 -6.07
C TRP A 28 -3.46 -4.82 -5.24
N ARG A 29 -2.26 -4.29 -4.99
CA ARG A 29 -1.28 -4.89 -4.06
C ARG A 29 -1.61 -4.47 -2.63
N SER A 30 -1.74 -5.42 -1.72
CA SER A 30 -1.92 -5.16 -0.28
C SER A 30 -1.01 -6.07 0.53
N LEU A 31 -0.17 -5.50 1.40
CA LEU A 31 0.82 -6.26 2.16
C LEU A 31 0.15 -7.33 3.03
N ALA A 32 0.58 -8.58 2.88
CA ALA A 32 0.08 -9.74 3.61
C ALA A 32 1.15 -10.32 4.56
N TRP A 33 2.43 -10.16 4.22
CA TRP A 33 3.54 -10.63 5.04
C TRP A 33 4.84 -9.85 4.74
N SER A 34 5.70 -9.70 5.76
CA SER A 34 7.06 -9.18 5.61
C SER A 34 8.05 -10.00 6.43
N SER A 35 9.24 -10.24 5.88
CA SER A 35 10.36 -10.84 6.62
C SER A 35 11.01 -9.88 7.62
N ASP A 36 10.74 -8.58 7.51
CA ASP A 36 11.19 -7.57 8.47
C ASP A 36 10.21 -6.39 8.51
N ALA A 37 9.67 -6.11 9.69
CA ALA A 37 8.73 -5.02 9.92
C ALA A 37 9.44 -3.65 9.87
N ALA A 38 10.74 -3.57 10.13
CA ALA A 38 11.47 -2.32 10.24
C ALA A 38 11.53 -1.52 8.92
N VAL A 39 11.44 -2.21 7.79
CA VAL A 39 11.47 -1.59 6.45
C VAL A 39 10.11 -1.64 5.74
N SER A 40 9.05 -2.05 6.43
CA SER A 40 7.72 -2.10 5.86
C SER A 40 6.96 -0.79 6.09
N LEU A 41 6.22 -0.36 5.07
CA LEU A 41 5.35 0.83 5.16
C LEU A 41 4.01 0.54 5.88
N HIS A 42 3.74 -0.70 6.23
CA HIS A 42 2.55 -1.09 6.99
C HIS A 42 2.82 -2.12 8.07
N ASN A 43 2.04 -2.07 9.14
CA ASN A 43 2.17 -2.96 10.27
C ASN A 43 1.14 -4.09 10.20
N LEU A 44 1.59 -5.34 10.28
CA LEU A 44 0.74 -6.53 10.32
C LEU A 44 0.83 -7.27 11.66
N SER A 45 -0.14 -8.16 11.86
CA SER A 45 -0.18 -9.17 12.93
C SER A 45 -0.40 -10.56 12.31
N PRO A 46 0.11 -11.65 12.91
CA PRO A 46 0.97 -11.68 14.10
C PRO A 46 2.36 -11.11 13.85
N ARG A 47 3.15 -10.93 14.91
CA ARG A 47 4.57 -10.54 14.86
C ARG A 47 5.40 -11.56 15.60
N THR A 48 6.53 -11.92 15.00
CA THR A 48 7.47 -12.88 15.55
C THR A 48 8.87 -12.32 15.41
N VAL A 49 9.62 -12.33 16.50
CA VAL A 49 11.03 -11.92 16.51
C VAL A 49 11.87 -13.14 16.16
N GLU A 50 12.70 -13.03 15.13
CA GLU A 50 13.57 -14.09 14.67
C GLU A 50 15.03 -13.61 14.68
N ALA A 51 15.91 -14.40 15.29
CA ALA A 51 17.35 -14.20 15.19
C ALA A 51 17.88 -14.95 13.96
N ARG A 52 18.56 -14.24 13.06
CA ARG A 52 19.21 -14.80 11.86
C ARG A 52 20.67 -14.36 11.84
N GLY A 53 21.56 -15.25 12.29
CA GLY A 53 22.96 -14.91 12.54
C GLY A 53 23.07 -13.86 13.66
N SER A 54 23.75 -12.75 13.40
CA SER A 54 23.90 -11.64 14.36
C SER A 54 22.78 -10.60 14.32
N ARG A 55 21.77 -10.76 13.44
CA ARG A 55 20.68 -9.80 13.26
C ARG A 55 19.37 -10.33 13.83
N VAL A 56 18.59 -9.41 14.40
CA VAL A 56 17.23 -9.67 14.89
C VAL A 56 16.26 -9.01 13.92
N HIS A 57 15.34 -9.81 13.39
CA HIS A 57 14.30 -9.36 12.48
C HIS A 57 12.94 -9.54 13.12
N THR A 58 12.01 -8.62 12.84
CA THR A 58 10.61 -8.78 13.24
C THR A 58 9.80 -9.20 12.04
N VAL A 59 9.54 -10.49 11.89
CA VAL A 59 8.65 -11.03 10.86
C VAL A 59 7.21 -10.68 11.23
N MET A 60 6.37 -10.37 10.24
CA MET A 60 4.97 -10.05 10.50
C MET A 60 4.02 -10.48 9.39
N GLY A 61 2.75 -10.66 9.77
CA GLY A 61 1.68 -11.09 8.87
C GLY A 61 1.61 -12.61 8.72
N SER A 62 0.82 -13.07 7.75
CA SER A 62 0.61 -14.51 7.52
C SER A 62 0.39 -14.79 6.04
N LEU A 63 1.18 -15.73 5.51
CA LEU A 63 1.03 -16.22 4.13
C LEU A 63 -0.23 -17.06 3.95
N GLN A 64 -0.73 -17.67 5.03
CA GLN A 64 -1.93 -18.50 5.04
C GLN A 64 -3.22 -17.69 5.09
N ARG A 65 -3.11 -16.37 5.26
CA ARG A 65 -4.27 -15.49 5.18
C ARG A 65 -4.90 -15.61 3.79
N SER A 66 -6.15 -16.04 3.77
CA SER A 66 -7.00 -16.08 2.58
C SER A 66 -7.97 -14.89 2.63
N VAL A 67 -8.03 -14.12 1.54
CA VAL A 67 -9.01 -13.06 1.36
C VAL A 67 -10.03 -13.51 0.32
N PRO A 68 -11.28 -13.81 0.71
CA PRO A 68 -12.30 -14.23 -0.24
C PRO A 68 -12.73 -13.06 -1.14
N PRO A 69 -13.19 -13.32 -2.38
CA PRO A 69 -13.85 -12.32 -3.20
C PRO A 69 -15.06 -11.73 -2.45
N ALA A 70 -15.24 -10.42 -2.56
CA ALA A 70 -16.34 -9.71 -1.92
C ALA A 70 -16.91 -8.64 -2.87
N PRO A 71 -18.20 -8.31 -2.77
CA PRO A 71 -18.77 -7.19 -3.50
C PRO A 71 -17.97 -5.90 -3.24
N SER A 72 -17.81 -5.09 -4.29
CA SER A 72 -17.09 -3.82 -4.21
C SER A 72 -17.95 -2.67 -4.71
N VAL A 73 -17.69 -1.48 -4.17
CA VAL A 73 -18.31 -0.22 -4.59
C VAL A 73 -17.20 0.75 -4.97
N VAL A 74 -17.32 1.35 -6.14
CA VAL A 74 -16.39 2.37 -6.63
C VAL A 74 -17.00 3.73 -6.39
N ILE A 75 -16.35 4.52 -5.54
CA ILE A 75 -16.74 5.92 -5.29
C ILE A 75 -15.87 6.80 -6.19
N SER A 76 -16.51 7.65 -6.99
CA SER A 76 -15.80 8.58 -7.87
C SER A 76 -16.31 10.01 -7.72
N ARG A 77 -15.43 10.98 -7.95
CA ARG A 77 -15.75 12.40 -7.95
C ARG A 77 -15.19 13.09 -9.19
N ARG A 78 -15.76 14.25 -9.52
CA ARG A 78 -15.23 15.22 -10.49
C ARG A 78 -15.31 16.59 -9.85
N LEU A 79 -14.15 17.18 -9.54
CA LEU A 79 -14.08 18.48 -8.86
C LEU A 79 -14.09 19.64 -9.87
N THR A 80 -13.27 19.53 -10.92
CA THR A 80 -13.19 20.49 -12.02
C THR A 80 -12.93 19.74 -13.33
N ALA A 81 -13.19 20.40 -14.47
CA ALA A 81 -12.86 19.83 -15.78
C ALA A 81 -11.36 19.55 -15.93
N ALA A 82 -10.50 20.42 -15.38
CA ALA A 82 -9.04 20.30 -15.48
C ALA A 82 -8.45 19.13 -14.67
N LEU A 83 -9.08 18.74 -13.56
CA LEU A 83 -8.61 17.64 -12.70
C LEU A 83 -9.14 16.26 -13.11
N GLY A 84 -10.09 16.22 -14.04
CA GLY A 84 -10.67 14.96 -14.52
C GLY A 84 -11.43 14.17 -13.45
N LYS A 85 -11.63 12.87 -13.73
CA LYS A 85 -12.29 11.94 -12.81
C LYS A 85 -11.29 11.40 -11.78
N GLN A 86 -11.75 11.31 -10.54
CA GLN A 86 -10.99 10.72 -9.44
C GLN A 86 -11.76 9.59 -8.80
N VAL A 87 -11.06 8.55 -8.36
CA VAL A 87 -11.64 7.38 -7.70
C VAL A 87 -11.06 7.24 -6.31
N PHE A 88 -11.91 7.12 -5.29
CA PHE A 88 -11.47 6.87 -3.93
C PHE A 88 -10.78 5.49 -3.83
N VAL A 89 -9.64 5.44 -3.17
CA VAL A 89 -8.89 4.20 -2.94
C VAL A 89 -8.93 3.84 -1.46
N PRO A 90 -9.66 2.78 -1.07
CA PRO A 90 -9.68 2.34 0.31
C PRO A 90 -8.26 2.04 0.84
N PRO A 91 -7.90 2.49 2.07
CA PRO A 91 -6.54 2.34 2.60
C PRO A 91 -5.96 0.93 2.54
N ARG A 92 -6.80 -0.09 2.75
CA ARG A 92 -6.40 -1.50 2.69
C ARG A 92 -5.80 -1.94 1.36
N LEU A 93 -6.11 -1.24 0.27
CA LEU A 93 -5.58 -1.52 -1.07
C LEU A 93 -4.21 -0.88 -1.31
N LEU A 94 -3.66 -0.18 -0.31
CA LEU A 94 -2.39 0.55 -0.36
C LEU A 94 -1.46 0.16 0.80
N TYR A 95 -1.82 -0.85 1.60
CA TYR A 95 -1.00 -1.35 2.69
C TYR A 95 0.35 -1.85 2.16
N GLY A 96 1.43 -1.30 2.73
CA GLY A 96 2.80 -1.59 2.34
C GLY A 96 3.26 -0.92 1.05
N LEU A 97 2.40 -0.14 0.38
CA LEU A 97 2.76 0.76 -0.72
C LEU A 97 2.88 2.20 -0.23
N ILE A 98 2.03 2.58 0.73
CA ILE A 98 2.02 3.90 1.36
C ILE A 98 2.18 3.73 2.88
N PRO A 99 2.98 4.59 3.54
CA PRO A 99 3.09 4.59 4.99
C PRO A 99 1.73 4.64 5.68
N THR A 100 1.54 3.79 6.68
CA THR A 100 0.31 3.74 7.48
C THR A 100 -0.07 5.10 8.06
N ALA A 101 0.92 5.89 8.50
CA ALA A 101 0.69 7.24 9.02
C ALA A 101 -0.04 8.13 8.00
N LEU A 102 0.32 8.06 6.72
CA LEU A 102 -0.35 8.82 5.65
C LEU A 102 -1.73 8.25 5.34
N LEU A 103 -1.88 6.92 5.32
CA LEU A 103 -3.19 6.27 5.15
C LEU A 103 -4.17 6.59 6.28
N SER A 104 -3.66 6.80 7.50
CA SER A 104 -4.44 7.23 8.66
C SER A 104 -4.83 8.70 8.59
N ALA A 105 -3.97 9.55 8.02
CA ALA A 105 -4.17 11.00 7.96
C ALA A 105 -5.00 11.48 6.76
N TYR A 106 -4.94 10.79 5.62
CA TYR A 106 -5.51 11.25 4.35
C TYR A 106 -6.55 10.28 3.76
N ASP A 107 -7.56 10.84 3.11
CA ASP A 107 -8.42 10.12 2.16
C ASP A 107 -7.80 10.23 0.76
N LEU A 108 -7.43 9.09 0.21
CA LEU A 108 -6.69 9.02 -1.05
C LEU A 108 -7.61 8.80 -2.25
N TRP A 109 -7.36 9.58 -3.30
CA TRP A 109 -8.08 9.54 -4.56
C TRP A 109 -7.09 9.35 -5.71
N GLN A 110 -7.38 8.43 -6.62
CA GLN A 110 -6.59 8.16 -7.80
C GLN A 110 -7.11 8.96 -9.00
N ASN A 111 -6.22 9.65 -9.69
CA ASN A 111 -6.46 10.31 -10.96
C ASN A 111 -6.42 9.29 -12.12
N GLU A 112 -6.78 9.74 -13.32
CA GLU A 112 -6.78 8.89 -14.53
C GLU A 112 -5.37 8.44 -14.95
N ASP A 113 -4.34 9.22 -14.63
CA ASP A 113 -2.92 8.89 -14.87
C ASP A 113 -2.34 7.90 -13.84
N GLY A 114 -3.14 7.47 -12.86
CA GLY A 114 -2.74 6.56 -11.80
C GLY A 114 -2.10 7.23 -10.58
N SER A 115 -1.80 8.53 -10.63
CA SER A 115 -1.31 9.29 -9.47
C SER A 115 -2.37 9.38 -8.38
N LEU A 116 -1.91 9.44 -7.12
CA LEU A 116 -2.76 9.56 -5.95
C LEU A 116 -2.66 10.97 -5.37
N ILE A 117 -3.79 11.49 -4.95
CA ILE A 117 -3.88 12.74 -4.19
C ILE A 117 -4.60 12.46 -2.86
N GLY A 118 -4.22 13.16 -1.80
CA GLY A 118 -4.79 13.00 -0.48
C GLY A 118 -5.38 14.29 0.05
N ASP A 119 -6.62 14.22 0.52
CA ASP A 119 -7.24 15.26 1.33
C ASP A 119 -7.15 14.84 2.81
N VAL A 120 -6.80 15.77 3.71
CA VAL A 120 -6.71 15.45 5.14
C VAL A 120 -8.08 15.06 5.66
N LYS A 121 -8.14 13.96 6.42
CA LYS A 121 -9.37 13.51 7.07
C LYS A 121 -9.85 14.53 8.10
N PRO A 122 -11.17 14.80 8.19
CA PRO A 122 -11.71 15.69 9.21
C PRO A 122 -11.29 15.27 10.61
N GLY A 123 -10.88 16.24 11.44
CA GLY A 123 -10.47 16.01 12.84
C GLY A 123 -9.09 15.38 13.01
N HIS A 124 -8.31 15.21 11.93
CA HIS A 124 -6.92 14.77 12.06
C HIS A 124 -5.99 15.96 12.42
N PRO A 125 -5.07 15.83 13.39
CA PRO A 125 -4.28 16.96 13.90
C PRO A 125 -3.47 17.73 12.84
N ILE A 126 -3.06 17.08 11.75
CA ILE A 126 -2.34 17.73 10.65
C ILE A 126 -3.21 18.78 9.93
N GLY A 127 -4.54 18.59 9.92
CA GLY A 127 -5.48 19.47 9.23
C GLY A 127 -5.66 20.83 9.90
N ASP A 128 -5.49 20.90 11.22
CA ASP A 128 -5.61 22.14 11.99
C ASP A 128 -4.39 23.05 11.80
N ALA A 129 -3.24 22.47 11.41
CA ALA A 129 -2.00 23.21 11.22
C ALA A 129 -1.94 23.90 9.84
N LEU A 130 -2.27 23.19 8.75
CA LEU A 130 -2.26 23.70 7.38
C LEU A 130 -3.16 22.82 6.48
N ARG A 131 -3.90 23.43 5.54
CA ARG A 131 -4.63 22.71 4.46
C ARG A 131 -3.63 22.06 3.49
N THR A 132 -2.97 21.01 3.94
CA THR A 132 -1.93 20.31 3.21
C THR A 132 -2.57 19.26 2.30
N ARG A 133 -2.15 19.22 1.04
CA ARG A 133 -2.56 18.19 0.10
C ARG A 133 -1.40 17.24 -0.12
N LEU A 134 -1.66 15.94 -0.03
CA LEU A 134 -0.68 14.91 -0.35
C LEU A 134 -0.74 14.61 -1.85
N ALA A 135 0.40 14.47 -2.50
CA ALA A 135 0.50 13.95 -3.87
C ALA A 135 1.50 12.79 -3.86
N VAL A 136 1.13 11.65 -4.45
CA VAL A 136 1.93 10.42 -4.49
C VAL A 136 1.88 9.85 -5.89
N SER A 137 3.06 9.54 -6.43
CA SER A 137 3.22 8.73 -7.65
C SER A 137 3.86 7.40 -7.28
N LEU A 138 3.31 6.31 -7.79
CA LEU A 138 3.90 4.98 -7.67
C LEU A 138 4.53 4.61 -9.02
N SER A 139 5.82 4.31 -9.01
CA SER A 139 6.57 3.87 -10.20
C SER A 139 7.22 2.53 -9.93
N GLU A 140 7.20 1.63 -10.91
CA GLU A 140 7.97 0.40 -10.82
C GLU A 140 9.46 0.72 -11.03
N VAL A 141 10.29 0.35 -10.06
CA VAL A 141 11.74 0.39 -10.25
C VAL A 141 12.14 -0.93 -10.89
N GLY A 142 12.14 -0.97 -12.22
CA GLY A 142 12.62 -2.13 -12.97
C GLY A 142 14.10 -2.37 -12.67
N GLY A 143 14.43 -3.53 -12.10
CA GLY A 143 15.78 -4.04 -12.20
C GLY A 143 16.03 -4.41 -13.66
N THR A 144 16.90 -3.69 -14.36
CA THR A 144 17.46 -4.15 -15.63
C THR A 144 18.15 -5.48 -15.36
N VAL A 145 17.48 -6.58 -15.70
CA VAL A 145 18.16 -7.85 -15.90
C VAL A 145 18.90 -7.69 -17.21
N SER A 146 20.17 -7.27 -17.16
CA SER A 146 21.03 -7.43 -18.33
C SER A 146 21.17 -8.94 -18.56
N GLY A 147 20.52 -9.43 -19.60
CA GLY A 147 20.67 -10.81 -20.06
C GLY A 147 22.14 -11.14 -20.31
N ALA A 148 22.47 -12.40 -20.01
CA ALA A 148 23.76 -13.03 -20.19
C ALA A 148 24.29 -12.96 -21.62
#